data_AF-A0A968IR16-F1
#
_entry.id   AF-A0A968IR16-F1
#
_cell.length_a   1.000
_cell.length_b   1.000
_cell.length_c   1.000
_cell.angle_alpha   90.00
_cell.angle_beta   90.00
_cell.angle_gamma   90.00
#
_symmetry.space_group_name_H-M   'P 1'
#
loop_
_entity.id
_entity.type
_entity.pdbx_description
1 polymer ?
#
loop_
_entity_poly.entity_id
_entity_poly.type
_entity_poly.pdbx_seq_one_letter_code
_entity_poly.pdbx_strand_id
1 'polypeptide(L)'
;MNTALQIKDHTITAAEIIPLLDNYRMLPQFLREVIIDRAIVNIEYTAAEFANVYQDFLQQYQLESASKLETWMNKRSITKAQLEARMIRNIKLDKFKQEQWGHQLESYFLERKLAFEQAVFSLIRVKSVGMARELYHRLQEGENSFAELAKLYSLGEEANNNGLVGLVKLIDLHHILAQMLHRSQPGQLLPPRQIEDHWVIVRLEKYLPARLDKAMGERLLNELCDRWLEKQLATINSSKINAV
;
A
#
# COMPACT_ATOMS: atom_id res chain seq x y z
N MET A 1 -0.92 -46.58 -2.31
CA MET A 1 -0.46 -45.56 -3.28
C MET A 1 -1.57 -44.54 -3.43
N ASN A 2 -1.56 -43.47 -2.64
CA ASN A 2 -2.52 -42.37 -2.79
C ASN A 2 -1.98 -41.42 -3.86
N THR A 3 -2.38 -41.64 -5.11
CA THR A 3 -2.24 -40.65 -6.18
C THR A 3 -2.95 -39.37 -5.75
N ALA A 4 -2.23 -38.26 -5.69
CA ALA A 4 -2.78 -36.99 -5.23
C ALA A 4 -3.07 -36.03 -6.39
N LEU A 5 -2.34 -36.15 -7.50
CA LEU A 5 -2.58 -35.35 -8.70
C LEU A 5 -2.13 -36.11 -9.97
N GLN A 6 -2.94 -36.08 -11.03
CA GLN A 6 -2.56 -36.59 -12.35
C GLN A 6 -2.52 -35.45 -13.37
N ILE A 7 -1.37 -35.25 -14.01
CA ILE A 7 -1.17 -34.25 -15.08
C ILE A 7 -0.71 -34.99 -16.33
N LYS A 8 -1.63 -35.20 -17.28
CA LYS A 8 -1.38 -35.99 -18.50
C LYS A 8 -0.79 -37.37 -18.14
N ASP A 9 0.47 -37.60 -18.53
CA ASP A 9 1.20 -38.86 -18.32
C ASP A 9 2.03 -38.89 -17.02
N HIS A 10 1.98 -37.82 -16.22
CA HIS A 10 2.72 -37.73 -14.97
C HIS A 10 1.78 -37.83 -13.76
N THR A 11 2.12 -38.74 -12.83
CA THR A 11 1.41 -38.93 -11.58
C THR A 11 2.25 -38.38 -10.44
N ILE A 12 1.68 -37.45 -9.67
CA ILE A 12 2.27 -36.91 -8.47
C ILE A 12 1.56 -37.56 -7.27
N THR A 13 2.35 -38.22 -6.43
CA THR A 13 1.90 -38.85 -5.20
C THR A 13 1.77 -37.80 -4.08
N ALA A 14 0.97 -38.11 -3.05
CA ALA A 14 0.83 -37.21 -1.89
C ALA A 14 2.18 -36.87 -1.22
N ALA A 15 3.13 -37.81 -1.21
CA ALA A 15 4.46 -37.63 -0.65
C ALA A 15 5.33 -36.65 -1.46
N GLU A 16 5.06 -36.50 -2.75
CA GLU A 16 5.82 -35.62 -3.66
C GLU A 16 5.27 -34.18 -3.66
N ILE A 17 4.04 -33.94 -3.18
CA ILE A 17 3.42 -32.61 -3.18
C ILE A 17 4.22 -31.60 -2.35
N ILE A 18 4.61 -31.95 -1.12
CA ILE A 18 5.34 -31.02 -0.25
C ILE A 18 6.72 -30.65 -0.83
N PRO A 19 7.56 -31.61 -1.27
CA PRO A 19 8.79 -31.31 -1.99
C PRO A 19 8.60 -30.43 -3.23
N LEU A 20 7.56 -30.68 -4.02
CA LEU A 20 7.27 -29.86 -5.20
C LEU A 20 6.84 -28.44 -4.84
N LEU A 21 6.00 -28.27 -3.81
CA LEU A 21 5.61 -26.95 -3.32
C LEU A 21 6.82 -26.17 -2.80
N ASP A 22 7.76 -26.82 -2.13
CA ASP A 22 8.99 -26.17 -1.65
C ASP A 22 9.91 -25.77 -2.81
N ASN A 23 10.18 -26.72 -3.72
CA ASN A 23 11.02 -26.49 -4.91
C ASN A 23 10.48 -25.35 -5.79
N TYR A 24 9.16 -25.24 -5.92
CA TYR A 24 8.52 -24.16 -6.69
C TYR A 24 8.29 -22.89 -5.88
N ARG A 25 8.77 -22.81 -4.63
CA ARG A 25 8.60 -21.68 -3.71
C ARG A 25 7.13 -21.32 -3.44
N MET A 26 6.24 -22.30 -3.58
CA MET A 26 4.80 -22.19 -3.32
C MET A 26 4.44 -22.56 -1.88
N LEU A 27 5.32 -23.28 -1.19
CA LEU A 27 5.10 -23.73 0.18
C LEU A 27 4.81 -22.57 1.16
N PRO A 28 5.55 -21.44 1.17
CA PRO A 28 5.23 -20.32 2.04
C PRO A 28 3.84 -19.72 1.77
N GLN A 29 3.44 -19.61 0.51
CA GLN A 29 2.11 -19.10 0.13
C GLN A 29 1.01 -20.06 0.59
N PHE A 30 1.20 -21.37 0.39
CA PHE A 30 0.25 -22.37 0.86
C PHE A 30 0.09 -22.33 2.39
N LEU A 31 1.21 -22.27 3.13
CA LEU A 31 1.19 -22.17 4.58
C LEU A 31 0.48 -20.90 5.07
N ARG A 32 0.66 -19.76 4.39
CA ARG A 32 -0.09 -18.53 4.69
C ARG A 32 -1.58 -18.76 4.62
N GLU A 33 -2.09 -19.37 3.55
CA GLU A 33 -3.52 -19.64 3.41
C GLU A 33 -4.02 -20.61 4.50
N VAL A 34 -3.24 -21.64 4.84
CA VAL A 34 -3.59 -22.58 5.92
C VAL A 34 -3.65 -21.89 7.29
N ILE A 35 -2.71 -20.98 7.58
CA ILE A 35 -2.70 -20.19 8.82
C ILE A 35 -3.93 -19.30 8.89
N ILE A 36 -4.27 -18.62 7.78
CA ILE A 36 -5.47 -17.79 7.68
C ILE A 36 -6.72 -18.64 7.95
N ASP A 37 -6.86 -19.77 7.26
CA ASP A 37 -8.04 -20.63 7.37
C ASP A 37 -8.27 -21.13 8.81
N ARG A 38 -7.17 -21.43 9.52
CA ARG A 38 -7.23 -21.77 10.95
C ARG A 38 -7.63 -20.59 11.82
N ALA A 39 -7.11 -19.39 11.54
CA ALA A 39 -7.41 -18.20 12.33
C ALA A 39 -8.87 -17.74 12.18
N ILE A 40 -9.48 -17.98 11.01
CA ILE A 40 -10.84 -17.53 10.72
C ILE A 40 -11.92 -18.59 10.99
N VAL A 41 -11.55 -19.80 11.44
CA VAL A 41 -12.48 -20.93 11.55
C VAL A 41 -13.68 -20.63 12.46
N ASN A 42 -13.43 -19.97 13.59
CA ASN A 42 -14.42 -19.62 14.60
C ASN A 42 -15.08 -18.26 14.36
N ILE A 43 -14.72 -17.56 13.28
CA ILE A 43 -15.33 -16.28 12.94
C ILE A 43 -16.70 -16.54 12.32
N GLU A 44 -17.72 -15.93 12.91
CA GLU A 44 -19.09 -16.01 12.43
C GLU A 44 -19.39 -14.91 11.41
N TYR A 45 -20.29 -15.20 10.48
CA TYR A 45 -20.83 -14.25 9.52
C TYR A 45 -22.34 -14.35 9.49
N THR A 46 -22.99 -13.24 9.16
CA THR A 46 -24.44 -13.12 9.06
C THR A 46 -24.89 -13.22 7.61
N ALA A 47 -26.15 -13.61 7.40
CA ALA A 47 -26.74 -13.63 6.06
C ALA A 47 -26.77 -12.23 5.42
N ALA A 48 -26.92 -11.17 6.23
CA ALA A 48 -26.91 -9.79 5.76
C ALA A 48 -25.52 -9.35 5.25
N GLU A 49 -24.45 -9.68 5.98
CA GLU A 49 -23.06 -9.43 5.53
C GLU A 49 -22.79 -10.14 4.20
N PHE A 50 -23.20 -11.41 4.08
CA PHE A 50 -23.05 -12.15 2.84
C PHE A 50 -23.85 -11.54 1.68
N ALA A 51 -25.11 -11.16 1.91
CA ALA A 51 -25.95 -10.53 0.89
C ALA A 51 -25.34 -9.22 0.39
N ASN A 52 -24.79 -8.39 1.27
CA ASN A 52 -24.13 -7.14 0.89
C ASN A 52 -22.90 -7.39 0.01
N VAL A 53 -21.99 -8.28 0.43
CA VAL A 53 -20.79 -8.63 -0.35
C VAL A 53 -21.17 -9.26 -1.70
N TYR A 54 -22.22 -10.07 -1.73
CA TYR A 54 -22.73 -10.65 -2.96
C TYR A 54 -23.27 -9.58 -3.91
N GLN A 55 -24.04 -8.61 -3.43
CA GLN A 55 -24.53 -7.48 -4.24
C GLN A 55 -23.38 -6.61 -4.76
N ASP A 56 -22.43 -6.25 -3.90
CA ASP A 56 -21.25 -5.48 -4.29
C ASP A 56 -20.46 -6.19 -5.39
N PHE A 57 -20.30 -7.52 -5.28
CA PHE A 57 -19.67 -8.34 -6.31
C PHE A 57 -20.43 -8.30 -7.63
N LEU A 58 -21.76 -8.45 -7.63
CA LEU A 58 -22.54 -8.37 -8.86
C LEU A 58 -22.39 -7.00 -9.53
N GLN A 59 -22.41 -5.91 -8.74
CA GLN A 59 -22.24 -4.56 -9.24
C GLN A 59 -20.83 -4.34 -9.82
N GLN A 60 -19.80 -4.75 -9.09
CA GLN A 60 -18.39 -4.59 -9.51
C GLN A 60 -18.10 -5.29 -10.84
N TYR A 61 -18.69 -6.47 -11.07
CA TYR A 61 -18.50 -7.25 -12.29
C TYR A 61 -19.62 -7.07 -13.33
N GLN A 62 -20.56 -6.16 -13.10
CA GLN A 62 -21.70 -5.87 -13.99
C GLN A 62 -22.55 -7.13 -14.32
N LEU A 63 -22.72 -8.00 -13.33
CA LEU A 63 -23.42 -9.28 -13.43
C LEU A 63 -24.91 -9.12 -13.11
N GLU A 64 -25.59 -8.33 -13.93
CA GLU A 64 -26.99 -7.93 -13.73
C GLU A 64 -28.01 -9.04 -14.03
N SER A 65 -27.55 -10.19 -14.56
CA SER A 65 -28.42 -11.32 -14.88
C SER A 65 -27.77 -12.65 -14.53
N ALA A 66 -28.61 -13.66 -14.25
CA ALA A 66 -28.15 -15.02 -13.98
C ALA A 66 -27.29 -15.57 -15.12
N SER A 67 -27.66 -15.28 -16.37
CA SER A 67 -26.89 -15.70 -17.56
C SER A 67 -25.48 -15.06 -17.62
N LYS A 68 -25.34 -13.78 -17.25
CA LYS A 68 -24.03 -13.11 -17.16
C LYS A 68 -23.17 -13.74 -16.06
N LEU A 69 -23.76 -14.03 -14.89
CA LEU A 69 -23.08 -14.68 -13.78
C LEU A 69 -22.61 -16.09 -14.15
N GLU A 70 -23.46 -16.90 -14.78
CA GLU A 70 -23.09 -18.24 -15.27
C GLU A 70 -21.96 -18.18 -16.29
N THR A 71 -22.03 -17.25 -17.25
CA THR A 71 -20.97 -17.05 -18.24
C THR A 71 -19.64 -16.66 -17.57
N TRP A 72 -19.69 -15.79 -16.56
CA TRP A 72 -18.51 -15.37 -15.80
C TRP A 72 -17.90 -16.55 -15.01
N MET A 73 -18.75 -17.36 -14.38
CA MET A 73 -18.33 -18.57 -13.64
C MET A 73 -17.70 -19.61 -14.55
N ASN A 74 -18.33 -19.89 -15.70
CA ASN A 74 -17.84 -20.85 -16.69
C ASN A 74 -16.47 -20.43 -17.25
N LYS A 75 -16.29 -19.15 -17.58
CA LYS A 75 -15.00 -18.62 -18.04
C LYS A 75 -13.87 -18.82 -17.02
N ARG A 76 -14.19 -18.88 -15.72
CA ARG A 76 -13.22 -19.01 -14.63
C ARG A 76 -13.17 -20.42 -14.03
N SER A 77 -13.93 -21.36 -14.60
CA SER A 77 -14.04 -22.74 -14.11
C SER A 77 -14.33 -22.81 -12.60
N ILE A 78 -15.22 -21.93 -12.11
CA ILE A 78 -15.61 -21.87 -10.70
C ILE A 78 -17.08 -22.22 -10.54
N THR A 79 -17.40 -23.05 -9.55
CA THR A 79 -18.79 -23.36 -9.19
C THR A 79 -19.38 -22.29 -8.27
N LYS A 80 -20.71 -22.21 -8.22
CA LYS A 80 -21.41 -21.32 -7.28
C LYS A 80 -20.96 -21.56 -5.83
N ALA A 81 -20.90 -22.82 -5.39
CA ALA A 81 -20.47 -23.16 -4.03
C ALA A 81 -19.03 -22.69 -3.73
N GLN A 82 -18.10 -22.82 -4.69
CA GLN A 82 -16.74 -22.31 -4.53
C GLN A 82 -16.69 -20.78 -4.49
N LEU A 83 -17.53 -20.10 -5.27
CA LEU A 83 -17.64 -18.64 -5.24
C LEU A 83 -18.14 -18.16 -3.87
N GLU A 84 -19.23 -18.76 -3.38
CA GLU A 84 -19.82 -18.43 -2.07
C GLU A 84 -18.82 -18.71 -0.94
N ALA A 85 -18.12 -19.85 -0.98
CA ALA A 85 -17.08 -20.18 0.00
C ALA A 85 -15.94 -19.14 0.02
N ARG A 86 -15.51 -18.64 -1.15
CA ARG A 86 -14.49 -17.56 -1.23
C ARG A 86 -15.00 -16.25 -0.66
N MET A 87 -16.26 -15.90 -0.91
CA MET A 87 -16.86 -14.68 -0.35
C MET A 87 -16.97 -14.77 1.17
N ILE A 88 -17.48 -15.89 1.69
CA ILE A 88 -17.57 -16.16 3.13
C ILE A 88 -16.19 -16.08 3.77
N ARG A 89 -15.18 -16.69 3.14
CA ARG A 89 -13.80 -16.62 3.61
C ARG A 89 -13.31 -15.18 3.73
N ASN A 90 -13.55 -14.35 2.72
CA ASN A 90 -13.14 -12.94 2.74
C ASN A 90 -13.84 -12.16 3.86
N ILE A 91 -15.16 -12.36 4.05
CA ILE A 91 -15.91 -11.75 5.15
C ILE A 91 -15.29 -12.11 6.51
N LYS A 92 -15.05 -13.41 6.73
CA LYS A 92 -14.45 -13.89 7.98
C LYS A 92 -13.04 -13.35 8.19
N LEU A 93 -12.24 -13.26 7.13
CA LEU A 93 -10.89 -12.70 7.19
C LEU A 93 -10.90 -11.21 7.54
N ASP A 94 -11.81 -10.44 6.94
CA ASP A 94 -11.88 -9.00 7.24
C ASP A 94 -12.37 -8.76 8.67
N LYS A 95 -13.33 -9.56 9.16
CA LYS A 95 -13.75 -9.54 10.57
C LYS A 95 -12.62 -9.92 11.51
N PHE A 96 -11.88 -10.98 11.20
CA PHE A 96 -10.70 -11.37 11.97
C PHE A 96 -9.70 -10.22 12.07
N LYS A 97 -9.37 -9.55 10.96
CA LYS A 97 -8.45 -8.40 10.99
C LYS A 97 -8.97 -7.28 11.90
N GLN A 98 -10.26 -6.97 11.80
CA GLN A 98 -10.90 -5.93 12.62
C GLN A 98 -10.88 -6.30 14.11
N GLU A 99 -11.22 -7.53 14.46
CA GLU A 99 -11.21 -8.01 15.85
C GLU A 99 -9.79 -8.00 16.44
N GLN A 100 -8.79 -8.42 15.66
CA GLN A 100 -7.41 -8.48 16.14
C GLN A 100 -6.73 -7.11 16.24
N TRP A 101 -7.00 -6.18 15.31
CA TRP A 101 -6.19 -4.97 15.16
C TRP A 101 -6.98 -3.67 15.01
N GLY A 102 -8.31 -3.72 14.88
CA GLY A 102 -9.14 -2.53 14.71
C GLY A 102 -8.97 -1.53 15.86
N HIS A 103 -8.81 -2.03 17.10
CA HIS A 103 -8.66 -1.20 18.30
C HIS A 103 -7.37 -0.36 18.33
N GLN A 104 -6.30 -0.78 17.63
CA GLN A 104 -5.01 -0.07 17.60
C GLN A 104 -4.78 0.70 16.28
N LEU A 105 -5.76 0.67 15.37
CA LEU A 105 -5.60 1.18 14.01
C LEU A 105 -5.35 2.69 13.98
N GLU A 106 -6.01 3.43 14.87
CA GLU A 106 -5.85 4.88 14.99
C GLU A 106 -4.44 5.25 15.45
N SER A 107 -3.96 4.63 16.54
CA SER A 107 -2.60 4.84 17.04
C SER A 107 -1.56 4.47 15.98
N TYR A 108 -1.75 3.32 15.32
CA TYR A 108 -0.88 2.84 14.25
C TYR A 108 -0.84 3.80 13.04
N PHE A 109 -1.99 4.40 12.70
CA PHE A 109 -2.08 5.41 11.65
C PHE A 109 -1.33 6.70 12.05
N LEU A 110 -1.51 7.19 13.28
CA LEU A 110 -0.90 8.42 13.76
C LEU A 110 0.63 8.35 13.77
N GLU A 111 1.19 7.23 14.24
CA GLU A 111 2.64 6.98 14.24
C GLU A 111 3.24 7.03 12.83
N ARG A 112 2.46 6.67 11.81
CA ARG A 112 2.90 6.54 10.42
C ARG A 112 2.30 7.60 9.50
N LYS A 113 1.63 8.61 10.05
CA LYS A 113 0.88 9.60 9.26
C LYS A 113 1.75 10.26 8.19
N LEU A 114 2.97 10.65 8.55
CA LEU A 114 3.95 11.23 7.63
C LEU A 114 4.30 10.33 6.44
N ALA A 115 4.22 9.00 6.60
CA ALA A 115 4.46 8.04 5.52
C ALA A 115 3.34 7.99 4.47
N PHE A 116 2.18 8.55 4.81
CA PHE A 116 1.01 8.62 3.94
C PHE A 116 0.70 10.02 3.45
N GLU A 117 1.35 11.03 4.02
CA GLU A 117 1.22 12.42 3.59
C GLU A 117 2.04 12.68 2.33
N GLN A 118 1.47 13.46 1.42
CA GLN A 118 2.11 13.80 0.15
C GLN A 118 2.08 15.30 -0.06
N ALA A 119 3.04 15.81 -0.81
CA ALA A 119 3.09 17.21 -1.19
C ALA A 119 3.52 17.37 -2.64
N VAL A 120 3.07 18.47 -3.23
CA VAL A 120 3.61 19.08 -4.44
C VAL A 120 4.22 20.40 -4.01
N PHE A 121 5.46 20.65 -4.38
CA PHE A 121 6.19 21.84 -3.93
C PHE A 121 7.19 22.30 -4.98
N SER A 122 7.50 23.59 -4.97
CA SER A 122 8.55 24.17 -5.79
C SER A 122 9.84 24.27 -4.97
N LEU A 123 10.98 23.99 -5.59
CA LEU A 123 12.29 23.92 -4.96
C LEU A 123 13.34 24.66 -5.79
N ILE A 124 14.21 25.41 -5.12
CA ILE A 124 15.46 25.93 -5.68
C ILE A 124 16.59 25.49 -4.76
N ARG A 125 17.65 24.89 -5.31
CA ARG A 125 18.86 24.49 -4.57
C ARG A 125 20.06 25.24 -5.09
N VAL A 126 20.80 25.90 -4.21
CA VAL A 126 22.03 26.64 -4.53
C VAL A 126 23.12 26.33 -3.50
N LYS A 127 24.40 26.55 -3.85
CA LYS A 127 25.52 26.33 -2.91
C LYS A 127 25.76 27.47 -1.92
N SER A 128 25.45 28.71 -2.33
CA SER A 128 25.77 29.91 -1.54
C SER A 128 24.56 30.43 -0.78
N VAL A 129 24.72 30.72 0.51
CA VAL A 129 23.71 31.41 1.32
C VAL A 129 23.36 32.79 0.79
N GLY A 130 24.35 33.53 0.24
CA GLY A 130 24.13 34.86 -0.31
C GLY A 130 23.20 34.81 -1.52
N MET A 131 23.44 33.86 -2.43
CA MET A 131 22.58 33.60 -3.57
C MET A 131 21.18 33.16 -3.12
N ALA A 132 21.08 32.26 -2.14
CA ALA A 132 19.77 31.81 -1.65
C ALA A 132 18.94 32.97 -1.06
N ARG A 133 19.57 33.88 -0.32
CA ARG A 133 18.91 35.07 0.23
C ARG A 133 18.46 36.03 -0.86
N GLU A 134 19.33 36.32 -1.83
CA GLU A 134 18.99 37.16 -2.97
C GLU A 134 17.79 36.61 -3.75
N LEU A 135 17.84 35.34 -4.13
CA LEU A 135 16.75 34.69 -4.86
C LEU A 135 15.45 34.70 -4.03
N TYR A 136 15.52 34.48 -2.72
CA TYR A 136 14.36 34.56 -1.84
C TYR A 136 13.74 35.96 -1.82
N HIS A 137 14.55 37.03 -1.73
CA HIS A 137 14.05 38.40 -1.77
C HIS A 137 13.37 38.73 -3.10
N ARG A 138 13.99 38.37 -4.23
CA ARG A 138 13.38 38.54 -5.56
C ARG A 138 12.02 37.83 -5.68
N LEU A 139 11.88 36.66 -5.07
CA LEU A 139 10.61 35.92 -5.04
C LEU A 139 9.57 36.57 -4.11
N GLN A 140 9.99 37.12 -2.97
CA GLN A 140 9.10 37.84 -2.06
C GLN A 140 8.58 39.14 -2.67
N GLU A 141 9.44 39.86 -3.39
CA GLU A 141 9.13 41.14 -4.04
C GLU A 141 8.40 40.95 -5.38
N GLY A 142 8.35 39.72 -5.90
CA GLY A 142 7.68 39.38 -7.15
C GLY A 142 8.43 39.84 -8.40
N GLU A 143 9.74 40.13 -8.28
CA GLU A 143 10.58 40.56 -9.40
C GLU A 143 10.76 39.46 -10.45
N ASN A 144 10.80 38.20 -10.00
CA ASN A 144 10.94 37.01 -10.83
C ASN A 144 9.96 35.93 -10.42
N SER A 145 9.55 35.10 -11.38
CA SER A 145 8.79 33.90 -11.07
C SER A 145 9.69 32.80 -10.48
N PHE A 146 9.09 31.91 -9.68
CA PHE A 146 9.80 30.75 -9.13
C PHE A 146 10.39 29.88 -10.25
N ALA A 147 9.65 29.71 -11.34
CA ALA A 147 10.05 28.95 -12.51
C ALA A 147 11.31 29.52 -13.18
N GLU A 148 11.36 30.85 -13.37
CA GLU A 148 12.53 31.53 -13.93
C GLU A 148 13.78 31.30 -13.08
N LEU A 149 13.69 31.55 -11.78
CA LEU A 149 14.84 31.42 -10.89
C LEU A 149 15.28 29.96 -10.74
N ALA A 150 14.34 29.01 -10.67
CA ALA A 150 14.68 27.60 -10.61
C ALA A 150 15.41 27.12 -11.86
N LYS A 151 14.95 27.52 -13.04
CA LYS A 151 15.59 27.15 -14.31
C LYS A 151 17.01 27.72 -14.45
N LEU A 152 17.23 28.93 -13.94
CA LEU A 152 18.51 29.63 -14.08
C LEU A 152 19.54 29.23 -13.02
N TYR A 153 19.10 28.97 -11.79
CA TYR A 153 20.00 28.86 -10.64
C TYR A 153 19.96 27.50 -9.92
N SER A 154 18.89 26.71 -10.08
CA SER A 154 18.77 25.47 -9.32
C SER A 154 19.76 24.42 -9.79
N LEU A 155 20.36 23.71 -8.83
CA LEU A 155 21.41 22.72 -9.10
C LEU A 155 20.89 21.27 -9.22
N GLY A 156 19.62 21.00 -8.90
CA GLY A 156 19.02 19.67 -9.02
C GLY A 156 18.13 19.50 -10.25
N GLU A 157 17.52 18.31 -10.38
CA GLU A 157 16.63 17.97 -11.49
C GLU A 157 15.42 18.91 -11.61
N GLU A 158 15.05 19.58 -10.51
CA GLU A 158 13.98 20.57 -10.50
C GLU A 158 14.22 21.74 -11.47
N ALA A 159 15.47 22.05 -11.85
CA ALA A 159 15.78 23.06 -12.88
C ALA A 159 15.11 22.75 -14.24
N ASN A 160 14.96 21.47 -14.57
CA ASN A 160 14.33 21.00 -15.82
C ASN A 160 12.80 21.05 -15.77
N ASN A 161 12.23 21.09 -14.56
CA ASN A 161 10.79 21.05 -14.31
C ASN A 161 10.26 22.39 -13.76
N ASN A 162 10.90 23.51 -14.13
CA ASN A 162 10.52 24.85 -13.67
C ASN A 162 10.46 24.97 -12.13
N GLY A 163 11.32 24.25 -11.43
CA GLY A 163 11.37 24.17 -9.97
C GLY A 163 10.32 23.25 -9.34
N LEU A 164 9.37 22.71 -10.12
CA LEU A 164 8.26 21.92 -9.60
C LEU A 164 8.69 20.49 -9.28
N VAL A 165 8.49 20.08 -8.04
CA VAL A 165 8.59 18.69 -7.59
C VAL A 165 7.18 18.14 -7.45
N GLY A 166 6.94 17.03 -8.15
CA GLY A 166 5.62 16.39 -8.26
C GLY A 166 5.12 15.76 -6.95
N LEU A 167 4.13 14.89 -7.06
CA LEU A 167 3.49 14.25 -5.91
C LEU A 167 4.45 13.26 -5.24
N VAL A 168 5.07 13.69 -4.13
CA VAL A 168 6.06 12.90 -3.38
C VAL A 168 5.56 12.68 -1.95
N LYS A 169 5.81 11.49 -1.40
CA LYS A 169 5.51 11.21 0.00
C LYS A 169 6.52 11.89 0.91
N LEU A 170 6.07 12.46 2.02
CA LEU A 170 6.95 13.17 2.94
C LEU A 170 8.06 12.28 3.52
N ILE A 171 7.79 10.99 3.72
CA ILE A 171 8.77 10.03 4.24
C ILE A 171 9.94 9.75 3.28
N ASP A 172 9.75 9.99 1.98
CA ASP A 172 10.79 9.78 0.97
C ASP A 172 11.72 11.02 0.84
N LEU A 173 11.38 12.13 1.52
CA LEU A 173 12.15 13.37 1.51
C LEU A 173 13.17 13.40 2.66
N HIS A 174 14.20 14.24 2.51
CA HIS A 174 15.09 14.56 3.62
C HIS A 174 14.29 15.11 4.82
N HIS A 175 14.59 14.63 6.03
CA HIS A 175 13.77 14.89 7.24
C HIS A 175 13.50 16.39 7.50
N ILE A 176 14.48 17.26 7.25
CA ILE A 176 14.32 18.72 7.38
C ILE A 176 13.27 19.26 6.39
N LEU A 177 13.33 18.81 5.13
CA LEU A 177 12.41 19.24 4.09
C LEU A 177 10.98 18.76 4.37
N ALA A 178 10.83 17.50 4.78
CA ALA A 178 9.55 16.94 5.19
C ALA A 178 8.91 17.76 6.33
N GLN A 179 9.68 18.09 7.38
CA GLN A 179 9.19 18.91 8.50
C GLN A 179 8.83 20.34 8.08
N MET A 180 9.60 20.94 7.17
CA MET A 180 9.29 22.25 6.61
C MET A 180 7.93 22.21 5.90
N LEU A 181 7.75 21.29 4.96
CA LEU A 181 6.51 21.15 4.18
C LEU A 181 5.30 20.83 5.07
N HIS A 182 5.45 19.94 6.06
CA HIS A 182 4.39 19.56 6.99
C HIS A 182 3.83 20.75 7.79
N ARG A 183 4.67 21.76 8.09
CA ARG A 183 4.27 22.95 8.85
C ARG A 183 3.84 24.12 7.96
N SER A 184 3.91 23.96 6.64
CA SER A 184 3.66 25.01 5.67
C SER A 184 2.21 25.04 5.21
N GLN A 185 1.77 26.21 4.73
CA GLN A 185 0.50 26.35 4.02
C GLN A 185 0.73 26.37 2.50
N PRO A 186 -0.20 25.87 1.68
CA PRO A 186 -0.14 26.04 0.23
C PRO A 186 0.05 27.51 -0.18
N GLY A 187 0.95 27.76 -1.13
CA GLY A 187 1.40 29.08 -1.57
C GLY A 187 2.51 29.70 -0.71
N GLN A 188 2.81 29.15 0.47
CA GLN A 188 3.78 29.75 1.40
C GLN A 188 5.22 29.56 0.90
N LEU A 189 5.91 30.67 0.67
CA LEU A 189 7.35 30.72 0.40
C LEU A 189 8.13 30.66 1.72
N LEU A 190 8.98 29.65 1.87
CA LEU A 190 9.79 29.44 3.07
C LEU A 190 11.16 30.10 2.94
N PRO A 191 11.71 30.66 4.04
CA PRO A 191 13.03 31.26 4.03
C PRO A 191 14.12 30.22 3.69
N PRO A 192 15.26 30.65 3.12
CA PRO A 192 16.36 29.77 2.78
C PRO A 192 16.83 28.95 3.97
N ARG A 193 16.95 27.64 3.79
CA ARG A 193 17.45 26.73 4.82
C ARG A 193 18.54 25.84 4.25
N GLN A 194 19.58 25.60 5.04
CA GLN A 194 20.59 24.64 4.69
C GLN A 194 20.08 23.20 4.90
N ILE A 195 20.23 22.37 3.89
CA ILE A 195 20.01 20.92 3.92
C ILE A 195 21.26 20.29 3.32
N GLU A 196 22.02 19.56 4.14
CA GLU A 196 23.33 19.03 3.77
C GLU A 196 24.24 20.15 3.23
N ASP A 197 24.78 19.99 2.02
CA ASP A 197 25.70 20.93 1.37
C ASP A 197 25.01 22.01 0.53
N HIS A 198 23.67 22.06 0.55
CA HIS A 198 22.89 22.97 -0.29
C HIS A 198 21.99 23.87 0.55
N TRP A 199 21.78 25.09 0.07
CA TRP A 199 20.74 25.98 0.52
C TRP A 199 19.51 25.81 -0.34
N VAL A 200 18.37 25.57 0.30
CA VAL A 200 17.10 25.36 -0.39
C VAL A 200 16.12 26.50 -0.14
N ILE A 201 15.41 26.89 -1.17
CA ILE A 201 14.22 27.75 -1.11
C ILE A 201 13.04 26.89 -1.54
N VAL A 202 11.97 26.90 -0.76
CA VAL A 202 10.85 26.00 -0.94
C VAL A 202 9.55 26.80 -0.94
N ARG A 203 8.64 26.47 -1.85
CA ARG A 203 7.26 26.93 -1.79
C ARG A 203 6.33 25.72 -1.84
N LEU A 204 5.48 25.56 -0.84
CA LEU A 204 4.48 24.48 -0.87
C LEU A 204 3.41 24.84 -1.91
N GLU A 205 3.15 23.98 -2.90
CA GLU A 205 2.11 24.22 -3.91
C GLU A 205 0.81 23.54 -3.50
N LYS A 206 0.88 22.27 -3.06
CA LYS A 206 -0.27 21.50 -2.61
C LYS A 206 0.13 20.52 -1.52
N TYR A 207 -0.65 20.46 -0.46
CA TYR A 207 -0.52 19.46 0.59
C TYR A 207 -1.66 18.46 0.54
N LEU A 208 -1.35 17.17 0.60
CA LEU A 208 -2.32 16.08 0.63
C LEU A 208 -2.18 15.37 1.98
N PRO A 209 -2.99 15.77 2.98
CA PRO A 209 -2.95 15.16 4.30
C PRO A 209 -3.46 13.72 4.23
N ALA A 210 -2.81 12.84 4.97
CA ALA A 210 -3.31 11.48 5.16
C ALA A 210 -4.57 11.51 6.03
N ARG A 211 -5.56 10.69 5.66
CA ARG A 211 -6.79 10.50 6.42
C ARG A 211 -6.98 9.02 6.70
N LEU A 212 -7.47 8.71 7.89
CA LEU A 212 -7.91 7.35 8.24
C LEU A 212 -9.33 7.14 7.71
N ASP A 213 -9.46 7.07 6.38
CA ASP A 213 -10.69 6.66 5.73
C ASP A 213 -10.78 5.12 5.62
N LYS A 214 -11.89 4.61 5.08
CA LYS A 214 -12.13 3.16 4.94
C LYS A 214 -10.99 2.48 4.18
N ALA A 215 -10.53 3.06 3.07
CA ALA A 215 -9.47 2.48 2.23
C ALA A 215 -8.12 2.46 2.97
N MET A 216 -7.77 3.54 3.68
CA MET A 216 -6.57 3.58 4.51
C MET A 216 -6.66 2.57 5.65
N GLY A 217 -7.83 2.45 6.29
CA GLY A 217 -8.07 1.46 7.34
C GLY A 217 -7.85 0.03 6.87
N GLU A 218 -8.46 -0.36 5.74
CA GLU A 218 -8.27 -1.67 5.10
C GLU A 218 -6.80 -1.93 4.76
N ARG A 219 -6.11 -0.93 4.20
CA ARG A 219 -4.67 -1.03 3.90
C ARG A 219 -3.84 -1.31 5.15
N LEU A 220 -4.08 -0.57 6.23
CA LEU A 220 -3.32 -0.74 7.48
C LEU A 220 -3.61 -2.08 8.16
N LEU A 221 -4.86 -2.54 8.12
CA LEU A 221 -5.24 -3.87 8.62
C LEU A 221 -4.59 -5.00 7.83
N ASN A 222 -4.52 -4.87 6.50
CA ASN A 222 -3.80 -5.83 5.66
C ASN A 222 -2.31 -5.85 6.02
N GLU A 223 -1.69 -4.69 6.21
CA GLU A 223 -0.28 -4.62 6.62
C GLU A 223 -0.03 -5.27 7.99
N LEU A 224 -0.91 -5.05 8.97
CA LEU A 224 -0.82 -5.69 10.28
C LEU A 224 -1.02 -7.22 10.20
N CYS A 225 -1.97 -7.65 9.37
CA CYS A 225 -2.19 -9.07 9.09
C CYS A 225 -0.98 -9.72 8.43
N ASP A 226 -0.36 -9.06 7.46
CA ASP A 226 0.84 -9.55 6.77
C ASP A 226 2.02 -9.71 7.73
N ARG A 227 2.27 -8.71 8.58
CA ARG A 227 3.29 -8.78 9.64
C ARG A 227 3.02 -9.92 10.62
N TRP A 228 1.75 -10.15 10.98
CA TRP A 228 1.37 -11.27 11.82
C TRP A 228 1.62 -12.61 11.11
N LEU A 229 1.27 -12.75 9.83
CA LEU A 229 1.53 -13.95 9.03
C LEU A 229 3.02 -14.25 8.91
N GLU A 230 3.86 -13.24 8.69
CA GLU A 230 5.31 -13.40 8.67
C GLU A 230 5.84 -13.96 9.99
N LYS A 231 5.33 -13.47 11.13
CA LYS A 231 5.68 -14.01 12.45
C LYS A 231 5.22 -15.46 12.61
N GLN A 232 4.00 -15.80 12.17
CA GLN A 232 3.50 -17.17 12.24
C GLN A 232 4.37 -18.10 11.37
N LEU A 233 4.68 -17.71 10.14
CA LEU A 233 5.54 -18.49 9.25
C LEU A 233 6.94 -18.70 9.82
N ALA A 234 7.53 -17.69 10.46
CA ALA A 234 8.85 -17.81 11.08
C ALA A 234 8.89 -18.86 12.22
N THR A 235 7.76 -19.14 12.87
CA THR A 235 7.67 -20.21 13.87
C THR A 235 7.58 -21.61 13.26
N ILE A 236 7.20 -21.71 11.98
CA ILE A 236 7.09 -22.97 11.26
C ILE A 236 8.46 -23.29 10.66
N ASN A 237 9.17 -24.23 11.28
CA ASN A 237 10.45 -24.69 10.75
C ASN A 237 10.21 -25.53 9.48
N SER A 238 10.51 -24.97 8.30
CA SER A 238 10.29 -25.62 6.99
C SER A 238 10.95 -26.99 6.88
N SER A 239 12.05 -27.21 7.60
CA SER A 239 12.78 -28.49 7.68
C SER A 239 12.02 -29.63 8.38
N LYS A 240 10.85 -29.37 8.97
CA LYS A 240 10.02 -30.36 9.68
C LYS A 240 8.65 -30.62 9.04
N ILE A 241 8.38 -30.04 7.87
CA ILE A 241 7.10 -30.23 7.16
C ILE A 241 7.21 -31.52 6.34
N ASN A 242 6.82 -32.65 6.92
CA ASN A 242 6.71 -33.92 6.22
C ASN A 242 5.24 -34.20 5.87
N ALA A 243 5.00 -34.81 4.70
CA ALA A 243 3.72 -35.46 4.43
C ALA A 243 3.56 -36.62 5.42
N VAL A 244 2.51 -36.58 6.23
CA VAL A 244 2.12 -37.65 7.18
C VAL A 244 1.31 -38.70 6.46
#